data_AF-A0A1C5ELA4-F1
#
_entry.id   AF-A0A1C5ELA4-F1
#
_cell.length_a   1.000
_cell.length_b   1.000
_cell.length_c   1.000
_cell.angle_alpha   90.00
_cell.angle_beta   90.00
_cell.angle_gamma   90.00
#
_symmetry.space_group_name_H-M   'P 1'
#
loop_
_entity.id
_entity.type
_entity.pdbx_description
1 polymer ?
#
loop_
_entity_poly.entity_id
_entity_poly.type
_entity_poly.pdbx_seq_one_letter_code
_entity_poly.pdbx_strand_id
1 'polypeptide(L)'
;MNAAALRRYTPFAASSLQSLLQYRSTFLINALTATTAVGVQVFLWRAVYGGRPGGLPGGYDLPRLTTYVLLAQVLGLMQASRVDEEVSGEVQRGDIAVSLLRPVSYPLSRFATGLPVSLTNATLVAVPVVALYALLLPLTTPTWGGILLFAFSAALSLVIGFGVNLLVGLAGFVTTNIWGVRVVKDSVVAFFAGQVVPLALMPGPLAAVARVLPFQGMVDGPLRLLLGRYDGAAGAAGILAVQLGWALALCALAALAWRGAVRRVEVLGG
;
A
#
# COMPACT_ATOMS: atom_id res chain seq x y z
N MET A 1 19.64 6.56 -13.03
CA MET A 1 19.06 5.98 -14.28
C MET A 1 18.96 7.09 -15.32
N ASN A 2 19.49 6.91 -16.53
CA ASN A 2 19.39 7.95 -17.59
C ASN A 2 17.94 8.06 -18.12
N ALA A 3 17.55 9.23 -18.64
CA ALA A 3 16.20 9.48 -19.18
C ALA A 3 15.79 8.47 -20.28
N ALA A 4 16.76 7.99 -21.07
CA ALA A 4 16.56 6.93 -22.05
C ALA A 4 16.15 5.57 -21.44
N ALA A 5 16.60 5.27 -20.22
CA ALA A 5 16.21 4.05 -19.50
C ALA A 5 14.78 4.16 -18.94
N LEU A 6 14.36 5.34 -18.48
CA LEU A 6 12.98 5.60 -18.03
C LEU A 6 11.97 5.49 -19.17
N ARG A 7 12.31 5.96 -20.37
CA ARG A 7 11.49 5.81 -21.58
C ARG A 7 11.16 4.36 -21.93
N ARG A 8 11.95 3.38 -21.50
CA ARG A 8 11.66 1.95 -21.73
C ARG A 8 10.49 1.43 -20.89
N TYR A 9 10.17 2.10 -19.80
CA TYR A 9 9.11 1.68 -18.86
C TYR A 9 7.79 2.42 -19.08
N THR A 10 7.79 3.54 -19.82
CA THR A 10 6.56 4.30 -20.12
C THR A 10 5.48 3.50 -20.86
N PRO A 11 5.79 2.55 -21.76
CA PRO A 11 4.75 1.75 -22.42
C PRO A 11 3.98 0.83 -21.46
N PHE A 12 4.66 0.31 -20.43
CA PHE A 12 4.03 -0.51 -19.39
C PHE A 12 3.04 0.30 -18.57
N ALA A 13 3.43 1.52 -18.19
CA ALA A 13 2.57 2.45 -17.49
C ALA A 13 1.34 2.85 -18.34
N ALA A 14 1.57 3.19 -19.61
CA ALA A 14 0.50 3.57 -20.54
C ALA A 14 -0.49 2.42 -20.80
N SER A 15 0.01 1.20 -21.01
CA SER A 15 -0.82 0.01 -21.19
C SER A 15 -1.70 -0.26 -19.97
N SER A 16 -1.17 -0.10 -18.75
CA SER A 16 -1.96 -0.27 -17.53
C SER A 16 -3.08 0.77 -17.42
N LEU A 17 -2.82 2.03 -17.76
CA LEU A 17 -3.83 3.09 -17.76
C LEU A 17 -4.94 2.82 -18.79
N GLN A 18 -4.57 2.36 -19.98
CA GLN A 18 -5.55 1.99 -21.01
C GLN A 18 -6.46 0.86 -20.53
N SER A 19 -5.89 -0.15 -19.85
CA SER A 19 -6.68 -1.25 -19.27
C SER A 19 -7.69 -0.73 -18.23
N LEU A 20 -7.30 0.18 -17.34
CA LEU A 20 -8.20 0.78 -16.36
C LEU A 20 -9.36 1.54 -17.01
N LEU A 21 -9.07 2.32 -18.07
CA LEU A 21 -10.08 3.08 -18.79
C LEU A 21 -11.03 2.18 -19.59
N GLN A 22 -10.51 1.07 -20.13
CA GLN A 22 -11.32 0.07 -20.84
C GLN A 22 -12.30 -0.63 -19.90
N TYR A 23 -11.85 -1.00 -18.69
CA TYR A 23 -12.67 -1.68 -17.68
C TYR A 23 -13.29 -0.70 -16.66
N ARG A 24 -13.85 0.42 -17.15
CA ARG A 24 -14.45 1.47 -16.31
C ARG A 24 -15.53 0.98 -15.33
N SER A 25 -16.32 -0.02 -15.70
CA SER A 25 -17.36 -0.58 -14.83
C SER A 25 -16.75 -1.28 -13.61
N THR A 26 -15.69 -2.06 -13.82
CA THR A 26 -14.94 -2.70 -12.74
C THR A 26 -14.33 -1.66 -11.80
N PHE A 27 -13.78 -0.57 -12.37
CA PHE A 27 -13.26 0.54 -11.59
C PHE A 27 -14.35 1.20 -10.71
N LEU A 28 -15.54 1.48 -11.27
CA LEU A 28 -16.65 2.07 -10.52
C LEU A 28 -17.17 1.14 -9.41
N ILE A 29 -17.32 -0.16 -9.69
CA ILE A 29 -17.73 -1.15 -8.69
C ILE A 29 -16.71 -1.23 -7.55
N ASN A 30 -15.41 -1.22 -7.88
CA ASN A 30 -14.35 -1.20 -6.88
C ASN A 30 -14.38 0.08 -6.04
N ALA A 31 -14.60 1.24 -6.67
CA ALA A 31 -14.72 2.52 -5.98
C ALA A 31 -15.92 2.54 -5.02
N LEU A 32 -17.08 2.00 -5.43
CA LEU A 32 -18.26 1.88 -4.58
C LEU A 32 -18.02 0.94 -3.39
N THR A 33 -17.43 -0.23 -3.66
CA THR A 33 -17.07 -1.21 -2.63
C THR A 33 -16.11 -0.61 -1.62
N ALA A 34 -15.08 0.09 -2.11
CA ALA A 34 -14.11 0.81 -1.30
C ALA A 34 -14.76 1.88 -0.41
N THR A 35 -15.63 2.71 -0.99
CA THR A 35 -16.36 3.77 -0.25
C THR A 35 -17.21 3.18 0.87
N THR A 36 -17.84 2.03 0.62
CA THR A 36 -18.65 1.31 1.61
C THR A 36 -17.77 0.76 2.73
N ALA A 37 -16.65 0.11 2.39
CA ALA A 37 -15.70 -0.40 3.38
C ALA A 37 -15.11 0.71 4.25
N VAL A 38 -14.80 1.87 3.66
CA VAL A 38 -14.39 3.09 4.39
C VAL A 38 -15.46 3.50 5.39
N GLY A 39 -16.73 3.53 4.97
CA GLY A 39 -17.85 3.91 5.81
C GLY A 39 -18.02 3.00 7.01
N VAL A 40 -18.04 1.69 6.78
CA VAL A 40 -18.11 0.69 7.85
C VAL A 40 -17.03 0.94 8.90
N GLN A 41 -15.78 1.14 8.45
CA GLN A 41 -14.65 1.33 9.35
C GLN A 41 -14.74 2.65 10.13
N VAL A 42 -15.12 3.75 9.47
CA VAL A 42 -15.29 5.06 10.11
C VAL A 42 -16.41 5.03 11.15
N PHE A 43 -17.59 4.51 10.81
CA PHE A 43 -18.72 4.45 11.74
C PHE A 43 -18.47 3.49 12.90
N LEU A 44 -17.80 2.35 12.65
CA LEU A 44 -17.38 1.42 13.69
C LEU A 44 -16.50 2.13 14.73
N TRP A 45 -15.45 2.84 14.30
CA TRP A 45 -14.54 3.51 15.25
C TRP A 45 -15.18 4.70 15.96
N ARG A 46 -16.12 5.39 15.32
CA ARG A 46 -16.92 6.45 15.97
C ARG A 46 -17.84 5.87 17.05
N ALA A 47 -18.46 4.71 16.82
CA ALA A 47 -19.26 4.03 17.83
C ALA A 47 -18.39 3.57 19.01
N VAL A 48 -17.20 3.01 18.73
CA VAL A 48 -16.23 2.63 19.77
C VAL A 48 -15.78 3.83 20.60
N TYR A 49 -15.53 4.98 19.96
CA TYR A 49 -15.20 6.23 20.67
C TYR A 49 -16.36 6.67 21.57
N GLY A 50 -17.59 6.71 21.05
CA GLY A 50 -18.77 7.16 21.79
C GLY A 50 -19.11 6.27 23.00
N GLY A 51 -18.78 4.98 22.96
CA GLY A 51 -18.96 4.04 24.07
C GLY A 51 -17.95 4.21 25.22
N ARG A 52 -16.99 5.14 25.13
CA ARG A 52 -15.96 5.38 26.15
C ARG A 52 -15.94 6.86 26.59
N PRO A 53 -16.65 7.23 27.68
CA PRO A 53 -16.70 8.61 28.17
C PRO A 53 -15.33 9.19 28.57
N GLY A 54 -14.35 8.33 28.91
CA GLY A 54 -12.98 8.72 29.26
C GLY A 54 -12.02 8.87 28.05
N GLY A 55 -12.54 8.78 26.82
CA GLY A 55 -11.73 8.80 25.61
C GLY A 55 -11.07 7.44 25.30
N LEU A 56 -10.30 7.40 24.21
CA LEU A 56 -9.55 6.22 23.80
C LEU A 56 -8.08 6.29 24.27
N PRO A 57 -7.44 5.13 24.53
CA PRO A 57 -6.00 5.04 24.69
C PRO A 57 -5.29 5.75 23.52
N GLY A 58 -4.10 6.32 23.72
CA GLY A 58 -3.35 6.97 22.64
C GLY A 58 -3.76 8.43 22.33
N GLY A 59 -4.69 9.02 23.06
CA GLY A 59 -4.96 10.47 23.00
C GLY A 59 -5.45 10.95 21.63
N TYR A 60 -6.30 10.16 20.98
CA TYR A 60 -7.05 10.62 19.84
C TYR A 60 -8.29 11.39 20.30
N ASP A 61 -8.53 12.52 19.66
CA ASP A 61 -9.83 13.15 19.63
C ASP A 61 -10.66 12.59 18.46
N LEU A 62 -11.99 12.68 18.52
CA LEU A 62 -12.90 12.10 17.54
C LEU A 62 -12.62 12.55 16.11
N PRO A 63 -12.36 13.85 15.80
CA PRO A 63 -12.01 14.28 14.45
C PRO A 63 -10.69 13.69 13.98
N ARG A 64 -9.69 13.60 14.86
CA ARG A 64 -8.37 13.04 14.52
C ARG A 64 -8.44 11.54 14.26
N LEU A 65 -9.22 10.81 15.06
CA LEU A 65 -9.46 9.39 14.85
C LEU A 65 -10.21 9.15 13.52
N THR A 66 -11.26 9.94 13.27
CA THR A 66 -12.06 9.86 12.04
C THR A 66 -11.17 10.11 10.82
N THR A 67 -10.33 11.15 10.84
CA THR A 67 -9.37 11.45 9.76
C THR A 67 -8.35 10.33 9.58
N TYR A 68 -7.79 9.79 10.67
CA TYR A 68 -6.84 8.68 10.59
C TYR A 68 -7.48 7.46 9.91
N VAL A 69 -8.64 7.02 10.40
CA VAL A 69 -9.31 5.81 9.92
C VAL A 69 -9.74 5.97 8.45
N LEU A 70 -10.30 7.11 8.08
CA LEU A 70 -10.66 7.43 6.70
C LEU A 70 -9.44 7.32 5.78
N LEU A 71 -8.34 7.99 6.14
CA LEU A 71 -7.15 8.04 5.29
C LEU A 71 -6.35 6.74 5.31
N ALA A 72 -6.46 5.94 6.37
CA ALA A 72 -5.90 4.60 6.43
C ALA A 72 -6.52 3.68 5.37
N GLN A 73 -7.85 3.73 5.24
CA GLN A 73 -8.56 2.99 4.20
C GLN A 73 -8.17 3.50 2.81
N VAL A 74 -8.07 4.82 2.62
CA VAL A 74 -7.62 5.42 1.36
C VAL A 74 -6.20 4.98 0.97
N LEU A 75 -5.26 4.97 1.91
CA LEU A 75 -3.90 4.44 1.67
C LEU A 75 -3.94 2.96 1.30
N GLY A 76 -4.85 2.17 1.87
CA GLY A 76 -5.08 0.79 1.46
C GLY A 76 -5.49 0.68 -0.02
N LEU A 77 -6.35 1.57 -0.51
CA LEU A 77 -6.77 1.63 -1.91
C LEU A 77 -5.64 2.02 -2.86
N MET A 78 -4.78 2.94 -2.43
CA MET A 78 -3.59 3.33 -3.19
C MET A 78 -2.60 2.18 -3.32
N GLN A 79 -2.52 1.33 -2.28
CA GLN A 79 -1.61 0.18 -2.23
C GLN A 79 -2.23 -1.11 -2.77
N ALA A 80 -3.46 -1.07 -3.28
CA ALA A 80 -4.16 -2.19 -3.89
C ALA A 80 -3.54 -2.56 -5.25
N SER A 81 -2.32 -3.08 -5.19
CA SER A 81 -1.55 -3.60 -6.32
C SER A 81 -1.79 -5.10 -6.46
N ARG A 82 -2.05 -5.56 -7.68
CA ARG A 82 -2.26 -6.98 -8.00
C ARG A 82 -0.99 -7.69 -8.45
N VAL A 83 0.18 -7.09 -8.19
CA VAL A 83 1.48 -7.62 -8.62
C VAL A 83 1.73 -9.03 -8.09
N ASP A 84 1.27 -9.35 -6.88
CA ASP A 84 1.37 -10.70 -6.34
C ASP A 84 0.64 -11.73 -7.21
N GLU A 85 -0.61 -11.46 -7.56
CA GLU A 85 -1.47 -12.29 -8.42
C GLU A 85 -0.96 -12.40 -9.85
N GLU A 86 -0.56 -11.26 -10.44
CA GLU A 86 -0.07 -11.21 -11.82
C GLU A 86 1.21 -12.01 -11.97
N VAL A 87 2.18 -11.82 -11.06
CA VAL A 87 3.46 -12.53 -11.11
C VAL A 87 3.24 -14.03 -10.93
N SER A 88 2.46 -14.43 -9.92
CA SER A 88 2.20 -15.86 -9.71
C SER A 88 1.39 -16.48 -10.85
N GLY A 89 0.45 -15.75 -11.44
CA GLY A 89 -0.34 -16.22 -12.58
C GLY A 89 0.51 -16.44 -13.83
N GLU A 90 1.45 -15.54 -14.11
CA GLU A 90 2.39 -15.69 -15.23
C GLU A 90 3.35 -16.86 -15.05
N VAL A 91 3.76 -17.13 -13.81
CA VAL A 91 4.58 -18.29 -13.49
C VAL A 91 3.79 -19.58 -13.72
N GLN A 92 2.55 -19.65 -13.20
CA GLN A 92 1.70 -20.83 -13.37
C GLN A 92 1.36 -21.12 -14.84
N ARG A 93 1.18 -20.08 -15.66
CA ARG A 93 0.87 -20.23 -17.09
C ARG A 93 2.09 -20.39 -17.99
N GLY A 94 3.30 -20.18 -17.48
CA GLY A 94 4.53 -20.17 -18.28
C GLY A 94 4.79 -18.87 -19.06
N ASP A 95 3.86 -17.91 -19.05
CA ASP A 95 3.97 -16.58 -19.68
C ASP A 95 5.19 -15.78 -19.17
N ILE A 96 5.71 -16.15 -18.00
CA ILE A 96 6.92 -15.56 -17.43
C ILE A 96 8.14 -15.71 -18.38
N ALA A 97 8.23 -16.78 -19.17
CA ALA A 97 9.31 -17.00 -20.12
C ALA A 97 9.35 -15.90 -21.20
N VAL A 98 8.18 -15.54 -21.75
CA VAL A 98 8.06 -14.45 -22.73
C VAL A 98 8.43 -13.11 -22.12
N SER A 99 8.06 -12.89 -20.86
CA SER A 99 8.42 -11.66 -20.13
C SER A 99 9.93 -11.55 -19.89
N LEU A 100 10.63 -12.67 -19.68
CA LEU A 100 12.08 -12.73 -19.50
C LEU A 100 12.88 -12.49 -20.79
N LEU A 101 12.28 -12.71 -21.97
CA LEU A 101 12.90 -12.39 -23.26
C LEU A 101 13.03 -10.88 -23.50
N ARG A 102 12.26 -10.05 -22.78
CA ARG A 102 12.31 -8.58 -22.95
C ARG A 102 13.58 -8.03 -22.28
N PRO A 103 14.33 -7.13 -22.93
CA PRO A 103 15.57 -6.57 -22.38
C PRO A 103 15.31 -5.46 -21.35
N VAL A 104 14.44 -5.73 -20.37
CA VAL A 104 14.07 -4.85 -19.26
C VAL A 104 14.03 -5.65 -17.96
N SER A 105 14.24 -4.98 -16.83
CA SER A 105 14.12 -5.63 -15.52
C SER A 105 12.65 -5.91 -15.24
N TYR A 106 12.30 -7.18 -15.05
CA TYR A 106 10.92 -7.61 -14.78
C TYR A 106 10.33 -7.00 -13.48
N PRO A 107 11.04 -6.98 -12.33
CA PRO A 107 10.56 -6.26 -11.15
C PRO A 107 10.26 -4.78 -11.42
N LEU A 108 11.13 -4.10 -12.18
CA LEU A 108 10.92 -2.68 -12.50
C LEU A 108 9.78 -2.48 -13.49
N SER A 109 9.56 -3.38 -14.44
CA SER A 109 8.39 -3.30 -15.32
C SER A 109 7.10 -3.51 -14.56
N ARG A 110 7.05 -4.44 -13.59
CA ARG A 110 5.89 -4.63 -12.71
C ARG A 110 5.59 -3.40 -11.86
N PHE A 111 6.63 -2.78 -11.31
CA PHE A 111 6.48 -1.52 -10.58
C PHE A 111 5.92 -0.41 -11.49
N ALA A 112 6.45 -0.28 -12.71
CA ALA A 112 5.99 0.70 -13.68
C ALA A 112 4.54 0.48 -14.14
N THR A 113 4.08 -0.78 -14.22
CA THR A 113 2.67 -1.12 -14.48
C THR A 113 1.77 -0.76 -13.31
N GLY A 114 2.19 -1.04 -12.07
CA GLY A 114 1.36 -0.79 -10.87
C GLY A 114 1.28 0.67 -10.44
N LEU A 115 2.28 1.49 -10.75
CA LEU A 115 2.37 2.88 -10.31
C LEU A 115 1.20 3.75 -10.82
N PRO A 116 0.83 3.73 -12.12
CA PRO A 116 -0.33 4.47 -12.61
C PRO A 116 -1.63 4.04 -11.96
N VAL A 117 -1.83 2.74 -11.71
CA VAL A 117 -3.03 2.24 -11.02
C VAL A 117 -3.15 2.85 -9.63
N SER A 118 -2.03 2.87 -8.89
CA SER A 118 -1.95 3.46 -7.56
C SER A 118 -2.29 4.95 -7.59
N LEU A 119 -1.76 5.69 -8.57
CA LEU A 119 -2.03 7.13 -8.76
C LEU A 119 -3.47 7.41 -9.20
N THR A 120 -4.04 6.58 -10.08
CA THR A 120 -5.45 6.68 -10.49
C THR A 120 -6.37 6.44 -9.29
N ASN A 121 -6.09 5.43 -8.46
CA ASN A 121 -6.85 5.21 -7.23
C ASN A 121 -6.70 6.39 -6.25
N ALA A 122 -5.48 6.92 -6.10
CA ALA A 122 -5.18 8.07 -5.25
C ALA A 122 -5.87 9.38 -5.68
N THR A 123 -6.27 9.50 -6.94
CA THR A 123 -6.87 10.73 -7.47
C THR A 123 -8.35 10.54 -7.73
N LEU A 124 -8.75 9.52 -8.49
CA LEU A 124 -10.13 9.31 -8.92
C LEU A 124 -11.01 8.58 -7.91
N VAL A 125 -10.44 7.87 -6.92
CA VAL A 125 -11.22 7.20 -5.86
C VAL A 125 -11.03 7.91 -4.53
N ALA A 126 -9.78 8.13 -4.12
CA ALA A 126 -9.47 8.71 -2.83
C ALA A 126 -10.00 10.14 -2.65
N VAL A 127 -9.84 11.02 -3.66
CA VAL A 127 -10.28 12.42 -3.54
C VAL A 127 -11.80 12.52 -3.40
N PRO A 128 -12.63 11.86 -4.24
CA PRO A 128 -14.08 11.87 -4.04
C PRO A 128 -14.51 11.28 -2.69
N VAL A 129 -13.87 10.20 -2.24
CA VAL A 129 -14.17 9.58 -0.94
C VAL A 129 -13.86 10.55 0.21
N VAL A 130 -12.67 11.15 0.21
CA VAL A 130 -12.30 12.13 1.25
C VAL A 130 -13.21 13.35 1.22
N ALA A 131 -13.55 13.87 0.03
CA ALA A 131 -14.48 14.98 -0.12
C ALA A 131 -15.87 14.64 0.42
N LEU A 132 -16.41 13.46 0.10
CA LEU A 132 -17.68 12.98 0.61
C LEU A 132 -17.70 12.93 2.15
N TYR A 133 -16.70 12.29 2.77
CA TYR A 133 -16.65 12.18 4.23
C TYR A 133 -16.31 13.51 4.92
N ALA A 134 -15.59 14.42 4.27
CA ALA A 134 -15.33 15.77 4.79
C ALA A 134 -16.61 16.61 4.87
N LEU A 135 -17.58 16.39 3.99
CA LEU A 135 -18.90 17.05 4.04
C LEU A 135 -19.79 16.46 5.14
N LEU A 136 -19.65 15.17 5.43
CA LEU A 136 -20.51 14.45 6.36
C LEU A 136 -20.01 14.49 7.81
N LEU A 137 -18.70 14.59 8.02
CA LEU A 137 -18.06 14.39 9.32
C LEU A 137 -17.01 15.48 9.60
N PRO A 138 -16.83 15.87 10.88
CA PRO A 138 -15.74 16.76 11.26
C PRO A 138 -14.40 16.04 11.11
N LEU A 139 -13.56 16.54 10.21
CA LEU A 139 -12.20 16.05 9.97
C LEU A 139 -11.17 17.05 10.49
N THR A 140 -10.01 16.56 10.91
CA THR A 140 -8.87 17.41 11.23
C THR A 140 -8.20 17.85 9.92
N THR A 141 -8.07 19.16 9.71
CA THR A 141 -7.33 19.71 8.57
C THR A 141 -5.83 19.62 8.83
N PRO A 142 -5.06 18.89 7.99
CA PRO A 142 -3.61 18.82 8.11
C PRO A 142 -2.93 20.17 7.82
N THR A 143 -1.75 20.39 8.37
CA THR A 143 -0.91 21.54 8.01
C THR A 143 -0.23 21.32 6.65
N TRP A 144 0.15 22.40 5.95
CA TRP A 144 0.91 22.30 4.70
C TRP A 144 2.19 21.47 4.85
N GLY A 145 2.92 21.63 5.96
CA GLY A 145 4.09 20.81 6.26
C GLY A 145 3.76 19.33 6.42
N GLY A 146 2.65 19.01 7.09
CA GLY A 146 2.16 17.63 7.22
C GLY A 146 1.78 17.01 5.87
N ILE A 147 1.17 17.78 4.96
CA ILE A 147 0.82 17.33 3.61
C ILE A 147 2.07 17.00 2.78
N LEU A 148 3.11 17.84 2.84
CA LEU A 148 4.38 17.59 2.13
C LEU A 148 5.09 16.33 2.67
N LEU A 149 5.19 16.20 3.99
CA LEU A 149 5.76 15.01 4.62
C LEU A 149 4.97 13.75 4.28
N PHE A 150 3.64 13.85 4.29
CA PHE A 150 2.74 12.78 3.87
C PHE A 150 2.99 12.38 2.42
N ALA A 151 3.10 13.34 1.49
CA ALA A 151 3.32 13.02 0.07
C ALA A 151 4.62 12.22 -0.15
N PHE A 152 5.71 12.63 0.52
CA PHE A 152 6.98 11.90 0.46
C PHE A 152 6.88 10.52 1.12
N SER A 153 6.24 10.44 2.28
CA SER A 153 6.01 9.19 3.01
C SER A 153 5.09 8.22 2.26
N ALA A 154 4.08 8.74 1.55
CA ALA A 154 3.17 7.97 0.71
C ALA A 154 3.90 7.35 -0.49
N ALA A 155 4.86 8.07 -1.07
CA ALA A 155 5.72 7.50 -2.12
C ALA A 155 6.55 6.32 -1.60
N LEU A 156 7.13 6.44 -0.39
CA LEU A 156 7.83 5.33 0.27
C LEU A 156 6.89 4.17 0.61
N SER A 157 5.68 4.47 1.07
CA SER A 157 4.62 3.49 1.33
C SER A 157 4.31 2.64 0.08
N LEU A 158 4.20 3.26 -1.10
CA LEU A 158 4.01 2.52 -2.36
C LEU A 158 5.19 1.58 -2.67
N VAL A 159 6.43 1.99 -2.40
CA VAL A 159 7.62 1.16 -2.61
C VAL A 159 7.62 -0.04 -1.64
N ILE A 160 7.31 0.21 -0.36
CA ILE A 160 7.20 -0.85 0.66
C ILE A 160 6.11 -1.85 0.27
N GLY A 161 4.90 -1.36 -0.04
CA GLY A 161 3.77 -2.20 -0.44
C GLY A 161 4.05 -3.00 -1.70
N PHE A 162 4.68 -2.38 -2.71
CA PHE A 162 5.14 -3.11 -3.90
C PHE A 162 6.15 -4.20 -3.56
N GLY A 163 7.15 -3.91 -2.73
CA GLY A 163 8.16 -4.90 -2.33
C GLY A 163 7.55 -6.11 -1.64
N VAL A 164 6.60 -5.89 -0.72
CA VAL A 164 5.86 -6.95 -0.03
C VAL A 164 5.04 -7.79 -1.03
N ASN A 165 4.26 -7.14 -1.90
CA ASN A 165 3.45 -7.85 -2.90
C ASN A 165 4.31 -8.61 -3.90
N LEU A 166 5.42 -8.05 -4.36
CA LEU A 166 6.34 -8.72 -5.27
C LEU A 166 6.95 -9.96 -4.61
N LEU A 167 7.41 -9.88 -3.35
CA LEU A 167 7.94 -11.05 -2.64
C LEU A 167 6.92 -12.18 -2.53
N VAL A 168 5.64 -11.86 -2.27
CA VAL A 168 4.56 -12.85 -2.24
C VAL A 168 4.26 -13.41 -3.64
N GLY A 169 4.30 -12.57 -4.68
CA GLY A 169 4.17 -13.04 -6.07
C GLY A 169 5.29 -14.00 -6.47
N LEU A 170 6.52 -13.73 -6.04
CA LEU A 170 7.67 -14.61 -6.28
C LEU A 170 7.57 -15.95 -5.55
N ALA A 171 6.76 -16.08 -4.50
CA ALA A 171 6.48 -17.38 -3.89
C ALA A 171 5.75 -18.34 -4.86
N GLY A 172 5.11 -17.81 -5.91
CA GLY A 172 4.51 -18.58 -7.00
C GLY A 172 5.50 -19.42 -7.81
N PHE A 173 6.80 -19.10 -7.77
CA PHE A 173 7.86 -19.93 -8.36
C PHE A 173 8.10 -21.24 -7.60
N VAL A 174 7.63 -21.33 -6.35
CA VAL A 174 7.80 -22.52 -5.50
C VAL A 174 6.46 -23.19 -5.23
N THR A 175 5.36 -22.44 -5.27
CA THR A 175 4.02 -22.91 -4.88
C THR A 175 3.06 -22.81 -6.05
N THR A 176 2.27 -23.86 -6.28
CA THR A 176 1.27 -23.92 -7.35
C THR A 176 0.15 -22.88 -7.18
N ASN A 177 -0.13 -22.44 -5.96
CA ASN A 177 -1.16 -21.45 -5.68
C ASN A 177 -0.77 -20.57 -4.48
N ILE A 178 -0.73 -19.26 -4.68
CA ILE A 178 -0.40 -18.29 -3.62
C ILE A 178 -1.64 -17.68 -2.95
N TRP A 179 -2.86 -18.07 -3.31
CA TRP A 179 -4.08 -17.44 -2.82
C TRP A 179 -4.14 -17.39 -1.28
N GLY A 180 -3.87 -18.52 -0.61
CA GLY A 180 -3.84 -18.57 0.85
C GLY A 180 -2.76 -17.66 1.45
N VAL A 181 -1.58 -17.61 0.83
CA VAL A 181 -0.48 -16.73 1.25
C VAL A 181 -0.87 -15.27 1.13
N ARG A 182 -1.58 -14.89 0.06
CA ARG A 182 -2.09 -13.53 -0.16
C ARG A 182 -3.11 -13.14 0.91
N VAL A 183 -4.09 -13.99 1.20
CA VAL A 183 -5.12 -13.73 2.22
C VAL A 183 -4.48 -13.50 3.60
N VAL A 184 -3.51 -14.34 3.98
CA VAL A 184 -2.76 -14.18 5.23
C VAL A 184 -1.95 -12.88 5.21
N LYS A 185 -1.20 -12.62 4.13
CA LYS A 185 -0.42 -11.40 3.95
C LYS A 185 -1.29 -10.16 4.08
N ASP A 186 -2.41 -10.07 3.34
CA ASP A 186 -3.32 -8.93 3.37
C ASP A 186 -3.88 -8.68 4.77
N SER A 187 -4.24 -9.74 5.50
CA SER A 187 -4.74 -9.64 6.87
C SER A 187 -3.67 -9.13 7.85
N VAL A 188 -2.46 -9.69 7.75
CA VAL A 188 -1.31 -9.28 8.58
C VAL A 188 -0.93 -7.82 8.30
N VAL A 189 -0.87 -7.43 7.02
CA VAL A 189 -0.56 -6.06 6.61
C VAL A 189 -1.65 -5.11 7.12
N ALA A 190 -2.93 -5.38 6.86
CA ALA A 190 -4.02 -4.50 7.28
C ALA A 190 -4.05 -4.28 8.81
N PHE A 191 -3.71 -5.31 9.58
CA PHE A 191 -3.61 -5.19 11.04
C PHE A 191 -2.37 -4.40 11.45
N PHE A 192 -1.16 -4.90 11.13
CA PHE A 192 0.11 -4.33 11.61
C PHE A 192 0.54 -3.03 10.92
N ALA A 193 -0.10 -2.65 9.81
CA ALA A 193 0.07 -1.32 9.23
C ALA A 193 -0.71 -0.23 9.97
N GLY A 194 -1.70 -0.60 10.78
CA GLY A 194 -2.59 0.32 11.47
C GLY A 194 -3.89 0.62 10.70
N GLN A 195 -4.22 -0.17 9.67
CA GLN A 195 -5.40 0.09 8.84
C GLN A 195 -6.70 -0.32 9.53
N VAL A 196 -6.72 -1.51 10.16
CA VAL A 196 -7.89 -1.99 10.90
C VAL A 196 -7.98 -1.35 12.29
N VAL A 197 -6.85 -1.22 12.97
CA VAL A 197 -6.76 -0.61 14.30
C VAL A 197 -5.56 0.34 14.28
N PRO A 198 -5.74 1.64 14.54
CA PRO A 198 -4.61 2.56 14.64
C PRO A 198 -3.54 2.02 15.59
N LEU A 199 -2.26 2.06 15.21
CA LEU A 199 -1.19 1.45 16.01
C LEU A 199 -1.08 2.05 17.42
N ALA A 200 -1.45 3.31 17.59
CA ALA A 200 -1.49 3.98 18.89
C ALA A 200 -2.60 3.45 19.83
N LEU A 201 -3.57 2.69 19.33
CA LEU A 201 -4.61 2.02 20.12
C LEU A 201 -4.24 0.57 20.47
N MET A 202 -3.16 0.02 19.89
CA MET A 202 -2.77 -1.37 20.11
C MET A 202 -2.17 -1.59 21.51
N PRO A 203 -2.39 -2.78 22.11
CA PRO A 203 -1.76 -3.13 23.38
C PRO A 203 -0.25 -3.33 23.22
N GLY A 204 0.50 -3.11 24.30
CA GLY A 204 1.97 -3.01 24.32
C GLY A 204 2.73 -4.04 23.47
N PRO A 205 2.50 -5.36 23.63
CA PRO A 205 3.21 -6.38 22.85
C PRO A 205 2.94 -6.28 21.35
N LEU A 206 1.69 -6.05 20.94
CA LEU A 206 1.31 -5.92 19.53
C LEU A 206 1.88 -4.65 18.91
N ALA A 207 1.83 -3.54 19.65
CA ALA A 207 2.42 -2.28 19.22
C ALA A 207 3.94 -2.39 19.06
N ALA A 208 4.63 -3.12 19.93
CA ALA A 208 6.07 -3.36 19.81
C ALA A 208 6.42 -4.15 18.54
N VAL A 209 5.67 -5.21 18.23
CA VAL A 209 5.85 -5.98 16.99
C VAL A 209 5.57 -5.10 15.76
N ALA A 210 4.47 -4.34 15.76
CA ALA A 210 4.11 -3.46 14.66
C ALA A 210 5.21 -2.43 14.34
N ARG A 211 5.87 -1.89 15.37
CA ARG A 211 6.96 -0.90 15.26
C ARG A 211 8.27 -1.46 14.72
N VAL A 212 8.45 -2.78 14.70
CA VAL A 212 9.63 -3.40 14.08
C VAL A 212 9.34 -3.76 12.63
N LEU A 213 8.11 -4.14 12.32
CA LEU A 213 7.71 -4.57 10.97
C LEU A 213 7.72 -3.42 9.94
N PRO A 214 7.87 -3.75 8.63
CA PRO A 214 7.80 -2.76 7.55
C PRO A 214 6.41 -2.16 7.38
N PHE A 215 5.36 -2.85 7.85
CA PHE A 215 3.96 -2.53 7.56
C PHE A 215 3.53 -1.20 8.18
N GLN A 216 4.10 -0.77 9.30
CA GLN A 216 3.83 0.57 9.84
C GLN A 216 4.14 1.67 8.81
N GLY A 217 5.13 1.44 7.94
CA GLY A 217 5.53 2.36 6.89
C GLY A 217 4.53 2.44 5.74
N MET A 218 3.55 1.54 5.70
CA MET A 218 2.52 1.50 4.66
C MET A 218 1.34 2.44 4.99
N VAL A 219 0.95 2.52 6.26
CA VAL A 219 -0.26 3.27 6.68
C VAL A 219 0.00 4.19 7.87
N ASP A 220 0.41 3.67 9.03
CA ASP A 220 0.57 4.49 10.24
C ASP A 220 1.62 5.62 10.09
N GLY A 221 2.79 5.32 9.53
CA GLY A 221 3.88 6.28 9.33
C GLY A 221 3.46 7.53 8.54
N PRO A 222 2.91 7.38 7.31
CA PRO A 222 2.38 8.50 6.54
C PRO A 222 1.31 9.29 7.31
N LEU A 223 0.39 8.61 7.99
CA LEU A 223 -0.69 9.27 8.72
C LEU A 223 -0.22 10.01 9.96
N ARG A 224 0.80 9.51 10.65
CA ARG A 224 1.44 10.23 11.76
C ARG A 224 2.11 11.51 11.28
N LEU A 225 2.77 11.47 10.13
CA LEU A 225 3.37 12.65 9.52
C LEU A 225 2.31 13.66 9.08
N LEU A 226 1.20 13.18 8.50
CA LEU A 226 0.08 14.04 8.10
C LEU A 226 -0.59 14.73 9.29
N LEU A 227 -0.85 13.98 10.35
CA LEU A 227 -1.57 14.45 11.54
C LEU A 227 -0.67 15.16 12.56
N GLY A 228 0.62 15.36 12.26
CA GLY A 228 1.57 16.02 13.16
C GLY A 228 1.87 15.22 14.44
N ARG A 229 1.74 13.89 14.41
CA ARG A 229 1.91 12.99 15.57
C ARG A 229 3.35 12.47 15.68
N TYR A 230 4.28 13.40 15.84
CA TYR A 230 5.72 13.15 15.99
C TYR A 230 6.39 14.26 16.81
N ASP A 231 7.50 13.92 17.46
CA ASP A 231 8.22 14.84 18.36
C ASP A 231 9.20 15.72 17.55
N GLY A 232 8.66 16.79 16.97
CA GLY A 232 9.44 17.77 16.20
C GLY A 232 10.12 17.22 14.95
N ALA A 233 11.08 17.97 14.41
CA ALA A 233 11.77 17.60 13.17
C ALA A 233 12.51 16.26 13.25
N ALA A 234 13.10 15.96 14.41
CA ALA A 234 13.79 14.68 14.66
C ALA A 234 12.82 13.49 14.61
N GLY A 235 11.63 13.62 15.21
CA GLY A 235 10.59 12.60 15.15
C GLY A 235 10.10 12.34 13.73
N ALA A 236 9.86 13.39 12.94
CA ALA A 236 9.46 13.25 11.54
C ALA A 236 10.57 12.56 10.70
N ALA A 237 11.82 12.98 10.88
CA ALA A 237 12.97 12.37 10.20
C ALA A 237 13.14 10.90 10.58
N GLY A 238 12.93 10.54 11.85
CA GLY A 238 12.99 9.15 12.32
C GLY A 238 11.97 8.25 11.62
N ILE A 239 10.72 8.72 11.47
CA ILE A 239 9.68 7.96 10.75
C ILE A 239 10.09 7.72 9.29
N LEU A 240 10.55 8.77 8.61
CA LEU A 240 11.00 8.67 7.21
C LEU A 240 12.24 7.78 7.05
N ALA A 241 13.18 7.83 8.00
CA ALA A 241 14.37 7.00 7.98
C ALA A 241 14.03 5.52 8.13
N VAL A 242 13.10 5.17 9.03
CA VAL A 242 12.63 3.79 9.19
C VAL A 242 11.91 3.31 7.92
N GLN A 243 11.04 4.14 7.33
CA GLN A 243 10.39 3.82 6.06
C GLN A 243 11.40 3.62 4.93
N LEU A 244 12.38 4.51 4.80
CA LEU A 244 13.41 4.42 3.78
C LEU A 244 14.27 3.16 3.98
N GLY A 245 14.66 2.85 5.22
CA GLY A 245 15.39 1.63 5.55
C GLY A 245 14.63 0.38 5.12
N TRP A 246 13.33 0.31 5.42
CA TRP A 246 12.48 -0.82 5.00
C TRP A 246 12.25 -0.86 3.49
N ALA A 247 12.06 0.29 2.82
CA ALA A 247 11.93 0.36 1.38
C ALA A 247 13.18 -0.19 0.68
N LEU A 248 14.38 0.20 1.15
CA LEU A 248 15.65 -0.30 0.63
C LEU A 248 15.83 -1.80 0.92
N ALA A 249 15.55 -2.24 2.16
CA ALA A 249 15.65 -3.64 2.55
C ALA A 249 14.73 -4.53 1.70
N LEU A 250 13.47 -4.13 1.51
CA LEU A 250 12.50 -4.89 0.70
C LEU A 250 12.89 -4.90 -0.78
N CYS A 251 13.37 -3.78 -1.33
CA CYS A 251 13.90 -3.75 -2.69
C CYS A 251 15.09 -4.68 -2.87
N ALA A 252 16.01 -4.73 -1.91
CA ALA A 252 17.15 -5.63 -1.94
C ALA A 252 16.70 -7.10 -1.83
N LEU A 253 15.81 -7.42 -0.89
CA LEU A 253 15.24 -8.75 -0.73
C LEU A 253 14.49 -9.21 -1.98
N ALA A 254 13.68 -8.35 -2.59
CA ALA A 254 12.97 -8.64 -3.83
C ALA A 254 13.94 -8.88 -4.99
N ALA A 255 15.01 -8.09 -5.10
CA ALA A 255 16.03 -8.29 -6.12
C ALA A 255 16.80 -9.61 -5.94
N LEU A 256 17.11 -10.00 -4.70
CA LEU A 256 17.75 -11.28 -4.37
C LEU A 256 16.82 -12.46 -4.65
N ALA A 257 15.57 -12.38 -4.18
CA ALA A 257 14.55 -13.38 -4.42
C ALA A 257 14.29 -13.58 -5.92
N TRP A 258 14.21 -12.48 -6.68
CA TRP A 258 14.08 -12.51 -8.14
C TRP A 258 15.23 -13.25 -8.81
N ARG A 259 16.48 -12.95 -8.44
CA ARG A 259 17.67 -13.63 -8.98
C ARG A 259 17.64 -15.14 -8.70
N GLY A 260 17.15 -15.54 -7.54
CA GLY A 260 16.95 -16.95 -7.18
C GLY A 260 15.82 -17.59 -7.98
N ALA A 261 14.69 -16.90 -8.12
CA ALA A 261 13.50 -17.38 -8.82
C ALA A 261 13.75 -17.63 -10.31
N VAL A 262 14.44 -16.71 -11.00
CA VAL A 262 14.75 -16.84 -12.44
C VAL A 262 15.58 -18.09 -12.75
N ARG A 263 16.45 -18.52 -11.83
CA ARG A 263 17.26 -19.74 -12.02
C ARG A 263 16.44 -21.04 -11.93
N ARG A 264 15.25 -20.98 -11.31
CA ARG A 264 14.33 -22.12 -11.16
C ARG A 264 13.29 -22.17 -12.26
N VAL A 265 13.35 -21.25 -13.24
CA VAL A 265 12.44 -21.29 -14.38
C VAL A 265 12.85 -22.45 -15.27
N GLU A 266 12.29 -23.62 -14.96
CA GLU A 266 12.19 -24.70 -15.92
C GLU A 266 11.00 -24.35 -16.80
N VAL A 267 11.28 -24.06 -18.07
CA VAL A 267 10.23 -23.92 -19.08
C VAL A 267 9.64 -25.31 -19.25
N LEU A 268 8.59 -25.61 -18.50
CA LEU A 268 7.69 -26.73 -18.77
C LEU A 268 6.89 -26.37 -20.04
N GLY A 269 7.59 -26.33 -21.18
CA GLY A 269 7.03 -26.11 -22.49
C GLY A 269 7.15 -27.40 -23.29
N GLY A 270 6.01 -27.88 -23.80
CA GLY A 270 6.01 -28.72 -24.99
C GLY A 270 6.43 -27.93 -26.23
#